data_AF-A0A485JFV4-F1
#
_entry.id   AF-A0A485JFV4-F1
#
_cell.length_a   1.000
_cell.length_b   1.000
_cell.length_c   1.000
_cell.angle_alpha   90.00
_cell.angle_beta   90.00
_cell.angle_gamma   90.00
#
_symmetry.space_group_name_H-M   'P 1'
#
loop_
_entity.id
_entity.type
_entity.pdbx_description
1 polymer ?
#
loop_
_entity_poly.entity_id
_entity_poly.type
_entity_poly.pdbx_seq_one_letter_code
_entity_poly.pdbx_strand_id
1 'polypeptide(L)'
;MSFPRSVGQIPVYYSHLNTGRPYNADKPNKYTSRYFDEANGALYPFGYGLSYTTFTVSDVKLSAPTMKRDGKVTASVQVTNTGKREGATVVQMYLQDVTASMSRPVKQLKGFEKITLKPGETQTVSFPIDIEALKFWNQQMKYDAEPGKFNVFIGTDSARVKKGEFELL
;
A
#
# COMPACT_ATOMS: atom_id res chain seq x y z
N MET A 1 3.12 12.71 -4.05
CA MET A 1 4.03 13.31 -3.05
C MET A 1 3.36 13.28 -1.68
N SER A 2 4.11 13.11 -0.59
CA SER A 2 3.57 13.27 0.77
C SER A 2 3.71 14.72 1.22
N PHE A 3 2.71 15.27 1.92
CA PHE A 3 2.78 16.62 2.46
C PHE A 3 3.33 16.56 3.88
N PRO A 4 4.55 17.10 4.14
CA PRO A 4 5.10 17.12 5.50
C PRO A 4 4.29 18.07 6.39
N ARG A 5 4.35 17.90 7.71
CA ARG A 5 3.72 18.83 8.65
C ARG A 5 4.48 20.14 8.76
N SER A 6 5.81 20.05 8.70
CA SER A 6 6.73 21.17 8.72
C SER A 6 7.97 20.85 7.87
N VAL A 7 8.77 21.87 7.55
CA VAL A 7 10.05 21.68 6.85
C VAL A 7 11.03 20.80 7.63
N GLY A 8 10.94 20.78 8.96
CA GLY A 8 11.81 19.99 9.84
C GLY A 8 11.65 18.47 9.68
N GLN A 9 10.57 18.02 9.04
CA GLN A 9 10.34 16.60 8.78
C GLN A 9 10.95 16.09 7.48
N ILE A 10 11.41 16.98 6.59
CA ILE A 10 11.90 16.59 5.27
C ILE A 10 13.19 15.75 5.42
N PRO A 11 13.30 14.58 4.74
CA PRO A 11 12.34 14.03 3.77
C PRO A 11 11.23 13.18 4.41
N VAL A 12 9.97 13.39 3.97
CA VAL A 12 8.82 12.52 4.27
C VAL A 12 8.30 11.89 2.99
N TYR A 13 8.26 10.56 2.95
CA TYR A 13 7.76 9.80 1.80
C TYR A 13 7.18 8.46 2.27
N TYR A 14 6.18 7.94 1.56
CA TYR A 14 5.41 6.77 2.01
C TYR A 14 6.17 5.44 1.92
N SER A 15 7.05 5.31 0.92
CA SER A 15 7.86 4.11 0.67
C SER A 15 9.17 4.13 1.46
N HIS A 16 9.10 4.49 2.75
CA HIS A 16 10.23 4.49 3.67
C HIS A 16 10.52 3.08 4.18
N LEU A 17 11.71 2.88 4.73
CA LEU A 17 12.08 1.63 5.40
C LEU A 17 11.45 1.57 6.80
N ASN A 18 11.28 0.37 7.35
CA ASN A 18 10.64 0.19 8.66
C ASN A 18 11.51 0.65 9.84
N THR A 19 12.83 0.67 9.67
CA THR A 19 13.85 0.77 10.74
C THR A 19 13.79 -0.41 11.73
N GLY A 20 14.76 -0.50 12.64
CA GLY A 20 14.72 -1.50 13.72
C GLY A 20 13.74 -1.15 14.85
N ARG A 21 13.23 0.09 14.91
CA ARG A 21 12.33 0.58 15.98
C ARG A 21 11.23 1.49 15.39
N PRO A 22 10.28 0.93 14.63
CA PRO A 22 9.22 1.72 14.01
C PRO A 22 8.35 2.42 15.05
N TYR A 23 7.93 3.65 14.74
CA TYR A 23 6.95 4.37 15.54
C TYR A 23 5.54 3.80 15.30
N ASN A 24 4.76 3.62 16.37
CA ASN A 24 3.36 3.22 16.33
C ASN A 24 2.51 4.33 16.97
N ALA A 25 1.56 4.88 16.21
CA ALA A 25 0.69 5.95 16.69
C ALA A 25 -0.33 5.48 17.75
N ASP A 26 -0.79 4.22 17.68
CA ASP A 26 -1.75 3.63 18.63
C ASP A 26 -1.08 3.24 19.95
N LYS A 27 0.23 2.96 19.91
CA LYS A 27 1.06 2.58 21.06
C LYS A 27 2.37 3.38 21.05
N PRO A 28 2.33 4.69 21.33
CA PRO A 28 3.49 5.55 21.23
C PRO A 28 4.56 5.16 22.26
N ASN A 29 5.81 5.04 21.81
CA ASN A 29 6.96 4.74 22.65
C ASN A 29 8.09 5.76 22.39
N LYS A 30 8.71 6.23 23.47
CA LYS A 30 9.84 7.18 23.44
C LYS A 30 11.02 6.67 22.61
N TYR A 31 11.35 5.38 22.69
CA TYR A 31 12.54 4.82 22.05
C TYR A 31 12.26 4.26 20.65
N THR A 32 11.59 5.05 19.81
CA THR A 32 11.27 4.73 18.40
C THR A 32 11.82 5.78 17.45
N SER A 33 11.88 5.47 16.15
CA SER A 33 12.31 6.41 15.11
C SER A 33 11.22 7.47 14.90
N ARG A 34 11.28 8.57 15.66
CA ARG A 34 10.29 9.66 15.64
C ARG A 34 10.86 11.00 16.10
N TYR A 35 10.18 12.08 15.75
CA TYR A 35 10.32 13.40 16.38
C TYR A 35 9.54 13.45 17.71
N PHE A 36 9.98 14.26 18.67
CA PHE A 36 9.31 14.37 19.99
C PHE A 36 8.45 15.63 20.11
N ASP A 37 8.80 16.69 19.39
CA ASP A 37 8.24 18.04 19.41
C ASP A 37 7.11 18.25 18.38
N GLU A 38 6.90 17.29 17.48
CA GLU A 38 5.83 17.32 16.50
C GLU A 38 5.15 15.95 16.34
N ALA A 39 3.89 15.96 15.89
CA ALA A 39 3.22 14.74 15.46
C ALA A 39 3.99 14.09 14.29
N ASN A 40 4.10 12.76 14.30
CA ASN A 40 4.87 12.03 13.29
C ASN A 40 4.01 11.63 12.09
N GLY A 41 4.67 11.36 10.96
CA GLY A 41 4.03 11.05 9.69
C GLY A 41 3.54 12.29 8.94
N ALA A 42 3.22 12.09 7.66
CA ALA A 42 2.75 13.17 6.78
C ALA A 42 1.42 13.76 7.28
N LEU A 43 1.22 15.07 7.05
CA LEU A 43 -0.08 15.71 7.24
C LEU A 43 -1.11 15.13 6.27
N TYR A 44 -0.72 15.00 5.00
CA TYR A 44 -1.47 14.26 3.98
C TYR A 44 -0.59 13.17 3.38
N PRO A 45 -0.99 11.89 3.50
CA PRO A 45 -0.20 10.77 2.99
C PRO A 45 -0.20 10.75 1.46
N PHE A 46 0.71 9.97 0.89
CA PHE A 46 0.73 9.74 -0.55
C PHE A 46 -0.61 9.15 -1.02
N GLY A 47 -1.12 9.63 -2.15
CA GLY A 47 -2.37 9.15 -2.73
C GLY A 47 -3.63 9.69 -2.06
N TYR A 48 -3.51 10.60 -1.08
CA TYR A 48 -4.65 11.18 -0.38
C TYR A 48 -5.50 12.07 -1.29
N GLY A 49 -6.82 11.92 -1.18
CA GLY A 49 -7.81 12.77 -1.82
C GLY A 49 -9.18 12.54 -1.20
N LEU A 50 -9.94 13.61 -1.01
CA LEU A 50 -11.34 13.54 -0.59
C LEU A 50 -12.26 13.54 -1.80
N SER A 51 -13.51 13.18 -1.58
CA SER A 51 -14.59 13.26 -2.56
C SER A 51 -15.84 13.82 -1.89
N TYR A 52 -16.76 14.35 -2.69
CA TYR A 52 -18.10 14.76 -2.24
C TYR A 52 -19.06 13.58 -2.02
N THR A 53 -18.61 12.36 -2.33
CA THR A 53 -19.26 11.10 -1.96
C THR A 53 -18.30 10.23 -1.14
N THR A 54 -18.80 9.14 -0.56
CA THR A 54 -18.00 8.20 0.23
C THR A 54 -17.84 6.87 -0.51
N PHE A 55 -16.67 6.25 -0.35
CA PHE A 55 -16.38 4.93 -0.92
C PHE A 55 -15.95 3.97 0.18
N THR A 56 -16.44 2.74 0.12
CA THR A 56 -15.99 1.64 0.98
C THR A 56 -15.25 0.60 0.15
N VAL A 57 -14.18 0.04 0.71
CA VAL A 57 -13.36 -0.99 0.08
C VAL A 57 -13.48 -2.27 0.90
N SER A 58 -13.82 -3.39 0.25
CA SER A 58 -13.88 -4.72 0.89
C SER A 58 -12.49 -5.22 1.28
N ASP A 59 -12.44 -6.30 2.06
CA ASP A 59 -11.17 -7.00 2.29
C ASP A 59 -10.56 -7.55 0.98
N VAL A 60 -9.24 -7.67 0.96
CA VAL A 60 -8.48 -8.13 -0.22
C VAL A 60 -8.71 -9.62 -0.43
N LYS A 61 -9.12 -9.99 -1.63
CA LYS A 61 -9.21 -11.39 -2.08
C LYS A 61 -8.08 -11.69 -3.04
N LEU A 62 -7.33 -12.76 -2.75
CA LEU A 62 -6.26 -13.26 -3.60
C LEU A 62 -6.75 -14.51 -4.34
N SER A 63 -6.37 -14.64 -5.61
CA SER A 63 -6.75 -15.82 -6.42
C SER A 63 -6.09 -17.10 -5.93
N ALA A 64 -4.94 -17.00 -5.26
CA ALA A 64 -4.24 -18.11 -4.63
C ALA A 64 -3.40 -17.60 -3.44
N PRO A 65 -3.17 -18.45 -2.42
CA PRO A 65 -2.30 -18.10 -1.28
C PRO A 65 -0.81 -18.19 -1.62
N THR A 66 -0.45 -18.85 -2.73
CA THR A 66 0.93 -19.02 -3.18
C THR A 66 1.05 -18.72 -4.69
N MET A 67 2.24 -18.31 -5.11
CA MET A 67 2.58 -18.00 -6.50
C MET A 67 3.86 -18.74 -6.89
N LYS A 68 3.84 -19.52 -7.98
CA LYS A 68 5.07 -20.02 -8.59
C LYS A 68 5.84 -18.88 -9.25
N ARG A 69 7.14 -19.02 -9.44
CA ARG A 69 8.00 -18.00 -10.06
C ARG A 69 7.58 -17.57 -11.48
N ASP A 70 7.01 -18.48 -12.27
CA ASP A 70 6.44 -18.23 -13.60
C ASP A 70 4.91 -18.03 -13.58
N GLY A 71 4.33 -18.02 -12.38
CA GLY A 71 2.91 -17.91 -12.15
C GLY A 71 2.43 -16.47 -11.95
N LYS A 72 1.16 -16.37 -11.52
CA LYS A 72 0.47 -15.10 -11.33
C LYS A 72 -0.56 -15.24 -10.22
N VAL A 73 -0.68 -14.20 -9.39
CA VAL A 73 -1.77 -14.05 -8.41
C VAL A 73 -2.54 -12.77 -8.76
N THR A 74 -3.86 -12.81 -8.66
CA THR A 74 -4.70 -11.62 -8.80
C THR A 74 -5.20 -11.19 -7.42
N ALA A 75 -4.94 -9.94 -7.07
CA ALA A 75 -5.51 -9.31 -5.88
C ALA A 75 -6.72 -8.47 -6.27
N SER A 76 -7.85 -8.66 -5.60
CA SER A 76 -9.10 -7.98 -5.93
C SER A 76 -9.81 -7.43 -4.69
N VAL A 77 -10.54 -6.34 -4.91
CA VAL A 77 -11.44 -5.72 -3.92
C VAL A 77 -12.72 -5.28 -4.60
N GLN A 78 -13.81 -5.27 -3.85
CA GLN A 78 -15.02 -4.57 -4.25
C GLN A 78 -14.98 -3.16 -3.68
N VAL A 79 -15.28 -2.18 -4.53
CA VAL A 79 -15.42 -0.78 -4.15
C VAL A 79 -16.85 -0.34 -4.39
N THR A 80 -17.47 0.17 -3.35
CA THR A 80 -18.87 0.63 -3.37
C THR A 80 -18.92 2.12 -3.11
N ASN A 81 -19.67 2.87 -3.91
CA ASN A 81 -20.02 4.25 -3.59
C ASN A 81 -21.21 4.25 -2.61
N THR A 82 -20.95 4.63 -1.38
CA THR A 82 -21.94 4.62 -0.28
C THR A 82 -22.56 5.99 -0.03
N GLY A 83 -22.16 7.02 -0.77
CA GLY A 83 -22.73 8.36 -0.63
C GLY A 83 -23.88 8.63 -1.59
N LYS A 84 -24.27 9.91 -1.68
CA LYS A 84 -25.45 10.36 -2.44
C LYS A 84 -25.11 11.02 -3.78
N ARG A 85 -23.83 11.07 -4.15
CA ARG A 85 -23.36 11.71 -5.39
C ARG A 85 -22.57 10.70 -6.21
N GLU A 86 -22.66 10.82 -7.52
CA GLU A 86 -21.68 10.18 -8.41
C GLU A 86 -20.29 10.78 -8.14
N GLY A 87 -19.27 9.94 -8.20
CA GLY A 87 -17.90 10.39 -8.01
C GLY A 87 -16.89 9.36 -8.48
N ALA A 88 -15.67 9.83 -8.70
CA ALA A 88 -14.54 9.00 -9.02
C ALA A 88 -13.60 8.84 -7.82
N THR A 89 -12.93 7.69 -7.72
CA THR A 89 -11.85 7.45 -6.76
C THR A 89 -10.73 6.66 -7.43
N VAL A 90 -9.51 6.80 -6.91
CA VAL A 90 -8.36 6.02 -7.35
C VAL A 90 -8.11 4.89 -6.35
N VAL A 91 -8.30 3.66 -6.79
CA VAL A 91 -7.97 2.45 -6.04
C VAL A 91 -6.49 2.17 -6.26
N GLN A 92 -5.72 2.06 -5.18
CA GLN A 92 -4.26 1.96 -5.23
C GLN A 92 -3.83 0.63 -4.63
N MET A 93 -3.01 -0.14 -5.37
CA MET A 93 -2.38 -1.38 -4.91
C MET A 93 -0.91 -1.13 -4.57
N TYR A 94 -0.52 -1.54 -3.35
CA TYR A 94 0.85 -1.53 -2.89
C TYR A 94 1.31 -2.94 -2.50
N LEU A 95 2.60 -3.21 -2.67
CA LEU A 95 3.23 -4.44 -2.21
C LEU A 95 4.29 -4.15 -1.14
N GLN A 96 4.44 -5.07 -0.21
CA GLN A 96 5.56 -5.13 0.72
C GLN A 96 6.14 -6.54 0.65
N ASP A 97 7.42 -6.59 0.32
CA ASP A 97 8.26 -7.75 0.53
C ASP A 97 8.66 -7.79 2.01
N VAL A 98 8.19 -8.80 2.74
CA VAL A 98 8.24 -8.83 4.21
C VAL A 98 9.65 -9.11 4.72
N THR A 99 10.37 -9.99 4.02
CA THR A 99 11.72 -10.43 4.38
C THR A 99 12.52 -10.61 3.12
N ALA A 100 13.60 -9.85 3.00
CA ALA A 100 14.51 -9.94 1.86
C ALA A 100 15.96 -9.74 2.32
N SER A 101 16.90 -10.01 1.43
CA SER A 101 18.34 -9.77 1.62
C SER A 101 18.70 -8.31 1.92
N MET A 102 17.81 -7.37 1.54
CA MET A 102 17.91 -5.94 1.86
C MET A 102 16.63 -5.46 2.54
N SER A 103 16.74 -4.46 3.43
CA SER A 103 15.56 -3.82 3.99
C SER A 103 14.70 -3.24 2.87
N ARG A 104 13.44 -3.69 2.80
CA ARG A 104 12.47 -3.27 1.79
C ARG A 104 11.54 -2.19 2.36
N PRO A 105 11.00 -1.30 1.52
CA PRO A 105 10.02 -0.32 1.97
C PRO A 105 8.80 -0.95 2.62
N VAL A 106 8.19 -0.25 3.57
CA VAL A 106 6.97 -0.71 4.26
C VAL A 106 5.79 -0.95 3.30
N LYS A 107 5.78 -0.29 2.14
CA LYS A 107 4.91 -0.53 0.99
C LYS A 107 5.42 0.23 -0.24
N GLN A 108 5.18 -0.31 -1.43
CA GLN A 108 5.51 0.33 -2.72
C GLN A 108 4.32 0.24 -3.67
N LEU A 109 3.94 1.35 -4.32
CA LEU A 109 2.86 1.36 -5.30
C LEU A 109 3.24 0.49 -6.50
N LYS A 110 2.34 -0.42 -6.88
CA LYS A 110 2.55 -1.37 -7.99
C LYS A 110 1.41 -1.38 -9.00
N GLY A 111 0.26 -0.81 -8.66
CA GLY A 111 -0.84 -0.61 -9.58
C GLY A 111 -1.85 0.40 -9.05
N PHE A 112 -2.62 1.00 -9.94
CA PHE A 112 -3.77 1.82 -9.55
C PHE A 112 -4.83 1.78 -10.66
N GLU A 113 -6.08 1.96 -10.27
CA GLU A 113 -7.20 2.06 -11.19
C GLU A 113 -8.12 3.21 -10.75
N LYS A 114 -8.46 4.09 -11.69
CA LYS A 114 -9.44 5.16 -11.44
C LYS A 114 -10.80 4.69 -11.90
N ILE A 115 -11.75 4.61 -10.97
CA ILE A 115 -13.11 4.17 -11.22
C ILE A 115 -14.09 5.31 -10.94
N THR A 116 -15.21 5.31 -11.64
CA THR A 116 -16.34 6.24 -11.41
C THR A 116 -17.55 5.41 -11.08
N LEU A 117 -18.24 5.74 -9.99
CA LEU A 117 -19.38 4.98 -9.50
C LEU A 117 -20.55 5.91 -9.19
N LYS A 118 -21.75 5.49 -9.59
CA LYS A 118 -23.01 6.11 -9.17
C LYS A 118 -23.32 5.75 -7.71
N PRO A 119 -24.20 6.50 -7.01
CA PRO A 119 -24.65 6.13 -5.67
C PRO A 119 -25.15 4.68 -5.59
N GLY A 120 -24.63 3.91 -4.65
CA GLY A 120 -24.97 2.49 -4.45
C GLY A 120 -24.28 1.50 -5.39
N GLU A 121 -23.58 1.97 -6.42
CA GLU A 121 -22.88 1.11 -7.37
C GLU A 121 -21.64 0.47 -6.74
N THR A 122 -21.39 -0.79 -7.10
CA THR A 122 -20.22 -1.56 -6.68
C THR A 122 -19.48 -2.08 -7.91
N GLN A 123 -18.16 -1.88 -7.93
CA GLN A 123 -17.27 -2.41 -8.96
C GLN A 123 -16.17 -3.26 -8.32
N THR A 124 -15.86 -4.40 -8.92
CA THR A 124 -14.70 -5.21 -8.56
C THR A 124 -13.47 -4.68 -9.31
N VAL A 125 -12.45 -4.29 -8.56
CA VAL A 125 -11.15 -3.86 -9.10
C VAL A 125 -10.15 -4.98 -8.87
N SER A 126 -9.43 -5.36 -9.91
CA SER A 126 -8.52 -6.53 -9.91
C SER A 126 -7.15 -6.17 -10.43
N PHE A 127 -6.12 -6.48 -9.64
CA PHE A 127 -4.73 -6.23 -9.97
C PHE A 127 -3.98 -7.54 -10.21
N PRO A 128 -3.49 -7.77 -11.43
CA PRO A 128 -2.57 -8.87 -11.70
C PRO A 128 -1.21 -8.63 -11.03
N ILE A 129 -0.68 -9.64 -10.34
CA ILE A 129 0.66 -9.64 -9.75
C ILE A 129 1.44 -10.79 -10.38
N ASP A 130 2.47 -10.44 -11.13
CA ASP A 130 3.44 -11.36 -11.72
C ASP A 130 4.83 -11.15 -11.08
N ILE A 131 5.81 -11.93 -11.53
CA ILE A 131 7.17 -11.86 -10.99
C ILE A 131 7.82 -10.49 -11.18
N GLU A 132 7.53 -9.76 -12.28
CA GLU A 132 8.11 -8.45 -12.55
C GLU A 132 7.68 -7.41 -11.51
N ALA A 133 6.44 -7.51 -11.02
CA ALA A 133 5.95 -6.69 -9.94
C ALA A 133 6.72 -6.90 -8.61
N LEU A 134 7.36 -8.06 -8.42
CA LEU A 134 8.05 -8.43 -7.18
C LEU A 134 9.55 -8.14 -7.19
N LYS A 135 10.15 -7.97 -8.37
CA LYS A 135 11.60 -7.77 -8.49
C LYS A 135 12.08 -6.48 -7.82
N PHE A 136 13.32 -6.54 -7.35
CA PHE A 136 14.07 -5.39 -6.86
C PHE A 136 15.56 -5.55 -7.13
N TRP A 137 16.30 -4.43 -7.05
CA TRP A 137 17.76 -4.43 -7.13
C TRP A 137 18.35 -4.81 -5.77
N ASN A 138 19.05 -5.94 -5.72
CA ASN A 138 19.75 -6.39 -4.52
C ASN A 138 21.16 -5.80 -4.42
N GLN A 139 21.92 -6.17 -3.37
CA GLN A 139 23.27 -5.64 -3.12
C GLN A 139 24.28 -6.00 -4.22
N GLN A 140 24.04 -7.07 -4.97
CA GLN A 140 24.87 -7.50 -6.08
C GLN A 140 24.44 -6.88 -7.42
N MET A 141 23.56 -5.86 -7.38
CA MET A 141 22.99 -5.23 -8.57
C MET A 141 22.27 -6.22 -9.48
N LYS A 142 21.66 -7.26 -8.91
CA LYS A 142 20.76 -8.18 -9.62
C LYS A 142 19.33 -7.70 -9.45
N TYR A 143 18.61 -7.54 -10.56
CA TYR A 143 17.18 -7.26 -10.55
C TYR A 143 16.39 -8.57 -10.51
N ASP A 144 16.00 -8.99 -9.31
CA ASP A 144 15.38 -10.29 -9.08
C ASP A 144 14.33 -10.24 -7.95
N ALA A 145 13.49 -11.28 -7.88
CA ALA A 145 12.54 -11.51 -6.81
C ALA A 145 13.00 -12.70 -5.96
N GLU A 146 12.96 -12.52 -4.65
CA GLU A 146 13.32 -13.54 -3.67
C GLU A 146 12.05 -14.27 -3.20
N PRO A 147 12.09 -15.61 -3.06
CA PRO A 147 10.95 -16.36 -2.54
C PRO A 147 10.64 -15.94 -1.10
N GLY A 148 9.37 -15.99 -0.73
CA GLY A 148 8.92 -15.60 0.60
C GLY A 148 7.61 -14.83 0.58
N LYS A 149 7.32 -14.19 1.72
CA LYS A 149 6.01 -13.62 2.01
C LYS A 149 5.88 -12.20 1.47
N PHE A 150 4.79 -11.95 0.74
CA PHE A 150 4.41 -10.63 0.24
C PHE A 150 3.08 -10.20 0.86
N ASN A 151 3.06 -9.00 1.43
CA ASN A 151 1.80 -8.34 1.79
C ASN A 151 1.29 -7.53 0.60
N VAL A 152 0.00 -7.65 0.32
CA VAL A 152 -0.73 -6.84 -0.65
C VAL A 152 -1.62 -5.87 0.08
N PHE A 153 -1.53 -4.59 -0.25
CA PHE A 153 -2.35 -3.54 0.32
C PHE A 153 -3.19 -2.89 -0.77
N ILE A 154 -4.50 -2.80 -0.58
CA ILE A 154 -5.39 -2.09 -1.51
C ILE A 154 -6.23 -1.08 -0.74
N GLY A 155 -6.27 0.16 -1.22
CA GLY A 155 -7.00 1.23 -0.55
C GLY A 155 -7.19 2.47 -1.42
N THR A 156 -7.75 3.52 -0.83
CA THR A 156 -7.98 4.81 -1.49
C THR A 156 -6.85 5.81 -1.27
N ASP A 157 -5.92 5.52 -0.35
CA ASP A 157 -4.63 6.19 -0.20
C ASP A 157 -3.63 5.25 0.48
N SER A 158 -2.37 5.68 0.64
CA SER A 158 -1.30 4.85 1.18
C SER A 158 -1.43 4.51 2.68
N ALA A 159 -2.31 5.20 3.41
CA ALA A 159 -2.54 4.99 4.85
C ALA A 159 -3.78 4.14 5.13
N ARG A 160 -4.88 4.37 4.40
CA ARG A 160 -6.16 3.67 4.55
C ARG A 160 -6.25 2.51 3.56
N VAL A 161 -5.70 1.37 3.96
CA VAL A 161 -5.60 0.17 3.12
C VAL A 161 -6.15 -1.07 3.82
N LYS A 162 -6.66 -2.00 3.02
CA LYS A 162 -6.95 -3.38 3.39
C LYS A 162 -5.75 -4.25 3.03
N LYS A 163 -5.46 -5.25 3.84
CA LYS A 163 -4.29 -6.12 3.70
C LYS A 163 -4.71 -7.54 3.30
N GLY A 164 -4.03 -8.11 2.31
CA GLY A 164 -3.96 -9.54 2.03
C GLY A 164 -2.50 -10.01 2.01
N GLU A 165 -2.27 -11.31 1.89
CA GLU A 165 -0.92 -11.88 1.83
C GLU A 165 -0.87 -13.14 0.95
N PHE A 166 0.23 -13.31 0.22
CA PHE A 166 0.57 -14.54 -0.49
C PHE A 166 2.07 -14.82 -0.36
N GLU A 167 2.47 -16.02 -0.74
CA GLU A 167 3.87 -16.45 -0.73
C GLU A 167 4.38 -16.76 -2.14
N LEU A 168 5.53 -16.19 -2.52
CA LEU A 168 6.27 -16.58 -3.72
C LEU A 168 7.10 -17.82 -3.41
N LEU A 169 6.89 -18.87 -4.20
CA LEU A 169 7.60 -20.16 -4.12
C LEU A 169 8.96 -20.11 -4.84
#